data_AF-A0A9E5CV70-F1
#
_entry.id   AF-A0A9E5CV70-F1
#
_cell.length_a   1.000
_cell.length_b   1.000
_cell.length_c   1.000
_cell.angle_alpha   90.00
_cell.angle_beta   90.00
_cell.angle_gamma   90.00
#
_symmetry.space_group_name_H-M   'P 1'
#
loop_
_entity.id
_entity.type
_entity.pdbx_description
1 polymer ?
#
loop_
_entity_poly.entity_id
_entity_poly.type
_entity_poly.pdbx_seq_one_letter_code
_entity_poly.pdbx_strand_id
1 'polypeptide(L)'
;GRIGRVVERFRLRAVPIGLPDRTVADGIVAVGDVAGQVKPTSGGGIYYALLSAEIAATTLAEALEAGDVTAAGLAPYEERWRAALASEIRQGMRLRRLVEQLPESAIEQLHRLLGVPVLRRVLVSAAPSLDWHSSKLTRVLERLDRHRGAAPTSVR
;
A
#
# COMPACT_ATOMS: atom_id res chain seq x y z
N GLY A 1 4.47 -48.49 -4.89
CA GLY A 1 3.85 -47.70 -3.81
C GLY A 1 2.90 -46.70 -4.43
N ARG A 2 1.65 -46.60 -3.95
CA ARG A 2 0.70 -45.60 -4.45
C ARG A 2 0.99 -44.27 -3.75
N ILE A 3 1.34 -43.25 -4.54
CA ILE A 3 1.43 -41.86 -4.07
C ILE A 3 0.05 -41.49 -3.51
N GLY A 4 0.02 -40.94 -2.29
CA GLY A 4 -1.20 -40.65 -1.55
C GLY A 4 -2.15 -39.70 -2.28
N ARG A 5 -3.44 -39.77 -1.94
CA ARG A 5 -4.51 -38.92 -2.46
C ARG A 5 -4.19 -37.46 -2.14
N VAL A 6 -4.22 -36.56 -3.13
CA VAL A 6 -4.08 -35.12 -2.92
C VAL A 6 -5.15 -34.66 -1.92
N VAL A 7 -4.72 -34.14 -0.77
CA VAL A 7 -5.60 -33.80 0.36
C VAL A 7 -6.08 -32.34 0.28
N GLU A 8 -5.34 -31.47 -0.43
CA GLU A 8 -5.67 -30.03 -0.52
C GLU A 8 -5.15 -29.40 -1.82
N ARG A 9 -5.93 -28.49 -2.42
CA ARG A 9 -5.52 -27.66 -3.57
C ARG A 9 -5.34 -26.22 -3.12
N PHE A 10 -4.10 -25.74 -3.12
CA PHE A 10 -3.80 -24.33 -2.93
C PHE A 10 -4.14 -23.52 -4.18
N ARG A 11 -4.84 -22.38 -4.01
CA ARG A 11 -5.03 -21.39 -5.08
C ARG A 11 -4.18 -20.17 -4.76
N LEU A 12 -3.27 -19.85 -5.67
CA LEU A 12 -2.40 -18.67 -5.58
C LEU A 12 -2.91 -17.59 -6.52
N ARG A 13 -2.83 -16.34 -6.09
CA ARG A 13 -3.09 -15.15 -6.92
C ARG A 13 -2.02 -14.12 -6.67
N ALA A 14 -1.60 -13.45 -7.75
CA ALA A 14 -0.69 -12.32 -7.65
C ALA A 14 -1.42 -11.11 -7.06
N VAL A 15 -0.71 -10.34 -6.23
CA VAL A 15 -1.20 -9.09 -5.68
C VAL A 15 -0.40 -7.95 -6.32
N PRO A 16 -1.03 -7.09 -7.15
CA PRO A 16 -0.34 -6.00 -7.82
C PRO A 16 -0.02 -4.89 -6.82
N ILE A 17 1.27 -4.72 -6.51
CA ILE A 17 1.75 -3.72 -5.56
C ILE A 17 2.54 -2.67 -6.33
N GLY A 18 1.97 -1.47 -6.44
CA GLY A 18 2.57 -0.36 -7.16
C GLY A 18 1.54 0.71 -7.50
N LEU A 19 1.99 1.92 -7.83
CA LEU A 19 1.14 2.93 -8.41
C LEU A 19 1.24 2.85 -9.94
N PRO A 20 0.13 2.74 -10.67
CA PRO A 20 0.16 2.82 -12.13
C PRO A 20 0.39 4.27 -12.58
N ASP A 21 0.89 4.42 -13.81
CA ASP A 21 1.09 5.72 -14.45
C ASP A 21 -0.25 6.38 -14.80
N ARG A 22 -1.23 5.60 -15.24
CA ARG A 22 -2.60 6.03 -15.55
C ARG A 22 -3.63 4.98 -15.14
N THR A 23 -4.82 5.46 -14.81
CA THR A 23 -6.00 4.68 -14.41
C THR A 23 -7.24 5.01 -15.24
N VAL A 24 -7.11 5.95 -16.17
CA VAL A 24 -8.19 6.39 -17.08
C VAL A 24 -7.71 6.41 -18.53
N ALA A 25 -8.65 6.14 -19.43
CA ALA A 25 -8.55 6.33 -20.88
C ALA A 25 -9.94 6.68 -21.42
N ASP A 26 -10.06 6.97 -22.72
CA ASP A 26 -11.35 7.28 -23.34
C ASP A 26 -12.37 6.15 -23.07
N GLY A 27 -13.45 6.47 -22.35
CA GLY A 27 -14.51 5.56 -21.96
C GLY A 27 -14.11 4.51 -20.92
N ILE A 28 -12.93 4.59 -20.30
CA ILE A 28 -12.38 3.54 -19.43
C ILE A 28 -11.91 4.12 -18.10
N VAL A 29 -12.33 3.48 -17.00
CA VAL A 29 -11.84 3.72 -15.64
C VAL A 29 -11.41 2.38 -15.03
N ALA A 30 -10.17 2.30 -14.57
CA ALA A 30 -9.60 1.12 -13.91
C ALA A 30 -9.77 1.24 -12.38
N VAL A 31 -10.31 0.20 -11.72
CA VAL A 31 -10.61 0.20 -10.28
C VAL A 31 -10.16 -1.10 -9.61
N GLY A 32 -9.63 -1.01 -8.38
CA GLY A 32 -9.18 -2.13 -7.57
C GLY A 32 -7.81 -2.65 -7.98
N ASP A 33 -7.65 -3.98 -7.96
CA ASP A 33 -6.37 -4.65 -8.23
C ASP A 33 -5.77 -4.26 -9.59
N VAL A 34 -6.59 -4.12 -10.63
CA VAL A 34 -6.12 -3.72 -11.98
C VAL A 34 -5.49 -2.31 -11.98
N ALA A 35 -5.88 -1.46 -11.03
CA ALA A 35 -5.35 -0.11 -10.83
C ALA A 35 -4.28 -0.04 -9.73
N GLY A 36 -3.79 -1.17 -9.20
CA GLY A 36 -2.80 -1.19 -8.12
C GLY A 36 -3.31 -0.59 -6.80
N GLN A 37 -4.63 -0.50 -6.62
CA GLN A 37 -5.28 0.07 -5.45
C GLN A 37 -5.30 -0.97 -4.32
N VAL A 38 -4.11 -1.32 -3.83
CA VAL A 38 -3.87 -2.34 -2.80
C VAL A 38 -2.98 -1.77 -1.71
N LYS A 39 -3.27 -2.09 -0.45
CA LYS A 39 -2.42 -1.73 0.69
C LYS A 39 -1.12 -2.55 0.65
N PRO A 40 0.05 -1.94 0.41
CA PRO A 40 1.28 -2.70 0.17
C PRO A 40 1.76 -3.50 1.38
N THR A 41 1.41 -3.08 2.60
CA THR A 41 1.89 -3.72 3.84
C THR A 41 1.18 -5.03 4.16
N SER A 42 -0.08 -5.19 3.73
CA SER A 42 -0.89 -6.39 4.01
C SER A 42 -1.29 -7.15 2.75
N GLY A 43 -1.16 -6.55 1.57
CA GLY A 43 -1.76 -7.05 0.34
C GLY A 43 -3.28 -6.93 0.29
N GLY A 44 -3.90 -6.27 1.28
CA GLY A 44 -5.34 -6.08 1.34
C GLY A 44 -5.83 -5.00 0.38
N GLY A 45 -6.73 -5.35 -0.55
CA GLY A 45 -7.28 -4.43 -1.55
C GLY A 45 -8.72 -4.00 -1.31
N ILE A 46 -9.52 -4.73 -0.52
CA ILE A 46 -10.99 -4.54 -0.44
C ILE A 46 -11.35 -3.08 -0.09
N TYR A 47 -10.77 -2.52 0.96
CA TYR A 47 -11.06 -1.14 1.37
C TYR A 47 -10.66 -0.12 0.28
N TYR A 48 -9.47 -0.27 -0.31
CA TYR A 48 -8.98 0.63 -1.35
C TYR A 48 -9.81 0.52 -2.63
N ALA A 49 -10.24 -0.70 -2.99
CA ALA A 49 -11.11 -0.96 -4.12
C ALA A 49 -12.50 -0.36 -3.92
N LEU A 50 -13.10 -0.50 -2.72
CA LEU A 50 -14.41 0.10 -2.43
C LEU A 50 -14.36 1.63 -2.44
N LEU A 51 -13.37 2.23 -1.79
CA LEU A 51 -13.18 3.67 -1.81
C LEU A 51 -12.98 4.19 -3.24
N SER A 52 -12.16 3.50 -4.03
CA SER A 52 -11.92 3.89 -5.42
C SER A 52 -13.13 3.63 -6.30
N ALA A 53 -13.96 2.63 -6.02
CA ALA A 53 -15.21 2.38 -6.74
C ALA A 53 -16.23 3.49 -6.49
N GLU A 54 -16.33 4.00 -5.26
CA GLU A 54 -17.18 5.14 -4.92
C GLU A 54 -16.76 6.40 -5.70
N ILE A 55 -15.46 6.71 -5.71
CA ILE A 55 -14.89 7.83 -6.49
C ILE A 55 -15.14 7.65 -7.99
N ALA A 56 -15.01 6.42 -8.51
CA ALA A 56 -15.28 6.09 -9.90
C ALA A 56 -16.76 6.32 -10.25
N ALA A 57 -17.69 5.85 -9.40
CA ALA A 57 -19.12 6.01 -9.62
C ALA A 57 -19.52 7.49 -9.70
N THR A 58 -19.03 8.33 -8.78
CA THR A 58 -19.29 9.77 -8.83
C THR A 58 -18.71 10.42 -10.08
N THR A 59 -17.45 10.12 -10.43
CA THR A 59 -16.81 10.70 -11.62
C THR A 59 -17.50 10.28 -12.91
N LEU A 60 -17.91 9.01 -13.01
CA LEU A 60 -18.63 8.51 -14.18
C LEU A 60 -20.01 9.17 -14.33
N ALA A 61 -20.73 9.39 -13.22
CA ALA A 61 -22.00 10.11 -13.26
C ALA A 61 -21.81 11.54 -13.79
N GLU A 62 -20.84 12.28 -13.26
CA GLU A 62 -20.51 13.63 -13.71
C GLU A 62 -20.11 13.68 -15.20
N ALA A 63 -19.27 12.74 -15.64
CA ALA A 63 -18.83 12.63 -17.03
C ALA A 63 -19.99 12.30 -18.00
N LEU A 64 -20.90 11.42 -17.59
CA LEU A 64 -22.09 11.08 -18.37
C LEU A 64 -23.07 12.25 -18.47
N GLU A 65 -23.29 12.98 -17.37
CA GLU A 65 -24.12 14.19 -17.37
C GLU A 65 -23.54 15.30 -18.24
N ALA A 66 -22.22 15.47 -18.23
CA ALA A 66 -21.50 16.42 -19.07
C ALA A 66 -21.37 15.98 -20.54
N GLY A 67 -21.64 14.71 -20.85
CA GLY A 67 -21.43 14.13 -22.18
C GLY A 67 -19.95 13.99 -22.57
N ASP A 68 -19.03 14.03 -21.61
CA ASP A 68 -17.59 13.92 -21.83
C ASP A 68 -17.01 12.71 -21.10
N VAL A 69 -16.93 11.58 -21.81
CA VAL A 69 -16.29 10.35 -21.34
C VAL A 69 -14.88 10.18 -21.91
N THR A 70 -14.25 11.26 -22.40
CA THR A 70 -12.85 11.21 -22.82
C THR A 70 -11.94 11.04 -21.61
N ALA A 71 -10.67 10.72 -21.84
CA ALA A 71 -9.65 10.67 -20.80
C ALA A 71 -9.54 12.01 -20.02
N ALA A 72 -9.86 13.14 -20.67
CA ALA A 72 -9.90 14.45 -20.02
C ALA A 72 -11.12 14.58 -19.10
N GLY A 73 -12.32 14.21 -19.58
CA GLY A 73 -13.54 14.19 -18.77
C GLY A 73 -13.47 13.22 -17.57
N LEU A 74 -12.69 12.15 -17.71
CA LEU A 74 -12.47 11.14 -16.65
C LEU A 74 -11.25 11.44 -15.74
N ALA A 75 -10.42 12.43 -16.08
CA ALA A 75 -9.24 12.80 -15.27
C ALA A 75 -9.55 13.07 -13.78
N PRO A 76 -10.71 13.64 -13.38
CA PRO A 76 -11.01 13.85 -11.97
C PRO A 76 -11.03 12.56 -11.15
N TYR A 77 -11.38 11.40 -11.74
CA TYR A 77 -11.25 10.12 -11.05
C TYR A 77 -9.82 9.89 -10.57
N GLU A 78 -8.87 10.05 -11.50
CA GLU A 78 -7.46 9.79 -11.24
C GLU A 78 -6.91 10.72 -10.15
N GLU A 79 -7.26 12.01 -10.21
CA GLU A 79 -6.88 12.99 -9.22
C GLU A 79 -7.42 12.66 -7.83
N ARG A 80 -8.72 12.33 -7.74
CA ARG A 80 -9.42 12.07 -6.48
C ARG A 80 -8.91 10.81 -5.79
N TRP A 81 -8.77 9.69 -6.49
CA TRP A 81 -8.27 8.46 -5.86
C TRP A 81 -6.79 8.59 -5.49
N ARG A 82 -5.97 9.28 -6.29
CA ARG A 82 -4.57 9.53 -5.94
C ARG A 82 -4.45 10.43 -4.72
N ALA A 83 -5.29 11.46 -4.59
CA ALA A 83 -5.34 12.29 -3.40
C ALA A 83 -5.70 11.48 -2.15
N ALA A 84 -6.62 10.52 -2.26
CA ALA A 84 -7.03 9.67 -1.16
C ALA A 84 -5.98 8.60 -0.78
N LEU A 85 -5.34 7.95 -1.75
CA LEU A 85 -4.60 6.70 -1.53
C LEU A 85 -3.13 6.72 -1.94
N ALA A 86 -2.69 7.60 -2.85
CA ALA A 86 -1.34 7.48 -3.41
C ALA A 86 -0.23 7.70 -2.37
N SER A 87 -0.48 8.57 -1.38
CA SER A 87 0.46 8.76 -0.27
C SER A 87 0.60 7.48 0.56
N GLU A 88 -0.53 6.87 0.96
CA GLU A 88 -0.54 5.62 1.72
C GLU A 88 0.14 4.48 0.98
N ILE A 89 -0.14 4.33 -0.32
CA ILE A 89 0.49 3.31 -1.16
C ILE A 89 2.01 3.55 -1.22
N ARG A 90 2.47 4.79 -1.43
CA ARG A 90 3.92 5.09 -1.44
C ARG A 90 4.59 4.77 -0.10
N GLN A 91 3.99 5.19 1.01
CA GLN A 91 4.57 4.91 2.33
C GLN A 91 4.55 3.43 2.68
N GLY A 92 3.47 2.73 2.33
CA GLY A 92 3.37 1.28 2.46
C GLY A 92 4.44 0.56 1.67
N MET A 93 4.70 0.98 0.42
CA MET A 93 5.79 0.40 -0.39
C MET A 93 7.17 0.67 0.19
N ARG A 94 7.40 1.85 0.78
CA ARG A 94 8.66 2.17 1.47
C ARG A 94 8.83 1.27 2.70
N LEU A 95 7.82 1.18 3.55
CA LEU A 95 7.84 0.34 4.74
C LEU A 95 8.05 -1.14 4.37
N ARG A 96 7.33 -1.64 3.36
CA ARG A 96 7.50 -3.00 2.86
C ARG A 96 8.94 -3.28 2.45
N ARG A 97 9.55 -2.40 1.64
CA ARG A 97 10.96 -2.55 1.22
C ARG A 97 11.93 -2.51 2.40
N LEU A 98 11.68 -1.68 3.41
CA LEU A 98 12.52 -1.64 4.61
C LEU A 98 12.44 -2.97 5.37
N VAL A 99 11.24 -3.50 5.58
CA VAL A 99 11.02 -4.77 6.28
C VAL A 99 11.60 -5.95 5.50
N GLU A 100 11.44 -5.99 4.19
CA GLU A 100 12.03 -7.02 3.31
C GLU A 100 13.56 -7.02 3.32
N GLN A 101 14.20 -5.92 3.73
CA GLN A 101 15.65 -5.79 3.84
C GLN A 101 16.19 -6.03 5.26
N LEU A 102 15.31 -6.28 6.25
CA LEU A 102 15.76 -6.54 7.62
C LEU A 102 16.39 -7.93 7.73
N PRO A 103 17.54 -8.07 8.42
CA PRO A 103 18.09 -9.38 8.72
C PRO A 103 17.17 -10.10 9.72
N GLU A 104 17.13 -11.43 9.64
CA GLU A 104 16.33 -12.28 10.54
C GLU A 104 16.58 -11.94 12.02
N SER A 105 17.84 -11.68 12.39
CA SER A 105 18.22 -11.29 13.75
C SER A 105 17.55 -10.00 14.24
N ALA A 106 17.30 -9.03 13.34
CA ALA A 106 16.58 -7.81 13.67
C ALA A 106 15.08 -8.06 13.86
N ILE A 107 14.50 -8.97 13.05
CA ILE A 107 13.10 -9.39 13.20
C ILE A 107 12.91 -10.11 14.54
N GLU A 108 13.82 -11.01 14.90
CA GLU A 108 13.80 -11.69 16.19
C GLU A 108 13.96 -10.71 17.36
N GLN A 109 14.86 -9.72 17.26
CA GLN A 109 15.01 -8.68 18.28
C GLN A 109 13.72 -7.87 18.44
N LEU A 110 13.08 -7.49 17.34
CA LEU A 110 11.80 -6.79 17.36
C LEU A 110 10.71 -7.63 18.04
N HIS A 111 10.65 -8.93 17.73
CA HIS A 111 9.73 -9.87 18.38
C HIS A 111 9.99 -9.99 19.89
N ARG A 112 11.25 -10.08 20.31
CA ARG A 112 11.62 -10.09 21.74
C ARG A 112 11.20 -8.81 22.46
N LEU A 113 11.38 -7.64 21.83
CA LEU A 113 10.96 -6.35 22.39
C LEU A 113 9.43 -6.26 22.53
N LEU A 114 8.68 -6.79 21.56
CA LEU A 114 7.22 -6.89 21.63
C LEU A 114 6.73 -7.86 22.73
N GLY A 115 7.58 -8.78 23.18
CA GLY A 115 7.30 -9.67 24.31
C GLY A 115 7.37 -8.99 25.69
N VAL A 116 7.98 -7.81 25.79
CA VAL A 116 8.06 -7.06 27.05
C VAL A 116 6.77 -6.24 27.23
N PRO A 117 5.93 -6.48 28.25
CA PRO A 117 4.59 -5.89 28.35
C PRO A 117 4.57 -4.35 28.34
N VAL A 118 5.58 -3.73 28.97
CA VAL A 118 5.74 -2.27 29.01
C VAL A 118 6.09 -1.73 27.62
N LEU A 119 7.07 -2.33 26.94
CA LEU A 119 7.48 -1.91 25.59
C LEU A 119 6.37 -2.19 24.57
N ARG A 120 5.65 -3.31 24.70
CA ARG A 120 4.46 -3.61 23.90
C ARG A 120 3.41 -2.52 24.06
N ARG A 121 3.10 -2.08 25.29
CA ARG A 121 2.16 -0.97 25.50
C ARG A 121 2.64 0.31 24.85
N VAL A 122 3.91 0.67 25.01
CA VAL A 122 4.49 1.87 24.38
C VAL A 122 4.40 1.78 22.85
N LEU A 123 4.82 0.66 22.26
CA LEU A 123 4.77 0.40 20.82
C LEU A 123 3.34 0.38 20.27
N VAL A 124 2.41 -0.30 20.92
CA VAL A 124 1.00 -0.35 20.51
C VAL A 124 0.32 1.01 20.71
N SER A 125 0.65 1.75 21.77
CA SER A 125 0.15 3.12 21.97
C SER A 125 0.74 4.11 20.96
N ALA A 126 1.95 3.84 20.47
CA ALA A 126 2.61 4.59 19.40
C ALA A 126 2.20 4.12 17.99
N ALA A 127 1.60 2.93 17.87
CA ALA A 127 1.02 2.35 16.66
C ALA A 127 -0.52 2.37 16.75
N PRO A 128 -1.17 3.54 16.76
CA PRO A 128 -2.62 3.60 16.77
C PRO A 128 -3.16 3.07 15.44
N SER A 129 -4.05 2.09 15.55
CA SER A 129 -4.85 1.35 14.54
C SER A 129 -4.15 1.00 13.22
N LEU A 130 -4.53 -0.14 12.65
CA LEU A 130 -4.10 -0.56 11.31
C LEU A 130 -4.46 0.48 10.23
N ASP A 131 -5.25 1.51 10.57
CA ASP A 131 -5.61 2.67 9.76
C ASP A 131 -4.53 3.74 9.87
N TRP A 132 -3.43 3.43 9.20
CA TRP A 132 -2.30 4.31 9.10
C TRP A 132 -2.68 5.58 8.30
N HIS A 133 -2.46 6.78 8.87
CA HIS A 133 -2.52 8.06 8.15
C HIS A 133 -1.10 8.56 7.82
N SER A 134 -0.88 8.87 6.55
CA SER A 134 0.41 9.09 5.88
C SER A 134 1.30 10.15 6.52
N SER A 135 0.71 11.13 7.22
CA SER A 135 1.45 12.18 7.93
C SER A 135 2.37 11.65 9.03
N LYS A 136 2.03 10.51 9.66
CA LYS A 136 2.85 9.90 10.72
C LYS A 136 3.94 8.96 10.17
N LEU A 137 3.68 8.21 9.08
CA LEU A 137 4.69 7.33 8.43
C LEU A 137 5.79 8.18 7.84
N THR A 138 5.42 9.27 7.18
CA THR A 138 6.36 10.17 6.51
C THR A 138 7.43 10.67 7.51
N ARG A 139 7.04 11.09 8.72
CA ARG A 139 8.00 11.55 9.75
C ARG A 139 8.94 10.45 10.26
N VAL A 140 8.45 9.22 10.39
CA VAL A 140 9.27 8.08 10.83
C VAL A 140 10.24 7.66 9.72
N LEU A 141 9.76 7.57 8.48
CA LEU A 141 10.58 7.24 7.31
C LEU A 141 11.63 8.32 7.04
N GLU A 142 11.28 9.61 7.13
CA GLU A 142 12.24 10.71 7.02
C GLU A 142 13.32 10.69 8.13
N ARG A 143 12.98 10.22 9.33
CA ARG A 143 13.99 10.03 10.39
C ARG A 143 14.91 8.86 10.06
N LEU A 144 14.38 7.75 9.57
CA LEU A 144 15.16 6.57 9.20
C LEU A 144 16.05 6.81 7.97
N ASP A 145 15.55 7.52 6.96
CA ASP A 145 16.33 7.89 5.77
C ASP A 145 17.46 8.87 6.11
N ARG A 146 17.22 9.83 7.02
CA ARG A 146 18.27 10.74 7.52
C ARG A 146 19.39 10.03 8.26
N HIS A 147 19.11 8.92 8.94
CA HIS A 147 20.14 8.13 9.60
C HIS A 147 20.89 7.18 8.66
N ARG A 148 20.31 6.82 7.49
CA ARG A 148 21.02 6.08 6.44
C ARG A 148 21.93 6.95 5.57
N GLY A 149 21.67 8.26 5.49
CA GLY A 149 22.53 9.24 4.80
C GLY A 149 23.81 9.65 5.55
N ALA A 150 24.02 9.17 6.78
CA ALA A 150 25.18 9.49 7.61
C ALA A 150 26.17 8.32 7.76
N ALA A 151 26.18 7.37 6.81
CA ALA A 151 27.27 6.40 6.72
C ALA A 151 28.48 7.07 6.05
N PRO A 152 29.67 7.12 6.69
CA PRO A 152 30.83 7.78 6.13
C PRO A 152 31.27 7.05 4.86
N THR A 153 31.33 7.80 3.76
CA THR A 153 32.06 7.40 2.57
C THR A 153 33.54 7.70 2.82
N SER A 154 34.32 6.69 3.18
CA SER A 154 35.79 6.70 3.16
C SER A 154 36.25 5.29 2.79
N VAL A 155 36.53 5.01 1.52
CA VAL A 155 37.83 5.11 0.82
C VAL A 155 38.78 3.97 1.21
N ARG A 156 39.08 3.16 0.18
CA ARG A 156 40.26 2.31 -0.10
C ARG A 156 40.79 1.35 0.96
#